data_AF-J2VAT5-F1
#
_entry.id   AF-J2VAT5-F1
#
_cell.length_a   1.000
_cell.length_b   1.000
_cell.length_c   1.000
_cell.angle_alpha   90.00
_cell.angle_beta   90.00
_cell.angle_gamma   90.00
#
_symmetry.space_group_name_H-M   'P 1'
#
loop_
_entity.id
_entity.type
_entity.pdbx_description
1 polymer ?
#
loop_
_entity_poly.entity_id
_entity_poly.type
_entity_poly.pdbx_seq_one_letter_code
_entity_poly.pdbx_strand_id
1 'polypeptide(L)'
;MKFWNDIDGSIFFNQIFKTPVAIGLIELFTINIENKRPTIILEFYIEELPDAPPAKWRKAEFNTCRIGLNCSEISNLMIKNIPTKEKLSIRITQSENRFTIHASNNSSII
;
A
#
# COMPACT_ATOMS: atom_id res chain seq x y z
N MET A 1 -9.06 8.73 3.16
CA MET A 1 -9.66 7.45 2.76
C MET A 1 -9.56 6.48 3.92
N LYS A 2 -10.45 5.48 4.00
CA LYS A 2 -10.48 4.53 5.12
C LYS A 2 -10.14 3.11 4.69
N PHE A 3 -10.52 2.68 3.49
CA PHE A 3 -10.33 1.32 3.03
C PHE A 3 -9.53 1.26 1.72
N TRP A 4 -8.73 0.21 1.54
CA TRP A 4 -8.02 -0.08 0.28
C TRP A 4 -8.99 -0.28 -0.88
N ASN A 5 -10.17 -0.83 -0.57
CA ASN A 5 -11.27 -1.06 -1.51
C ASN A 5 -11.79 0.22 -2.18
N ASP A 6 -11.59 1.38 -1.55
CA ASP A 6 -12.10 2.67 -2.05
C ASP A 6 -11.16 3.31 -3.10
N ILE A 7 -9.98 2.75 -3.32
CA ILE A 7 -8.98 3.30 -4.24
C ILE A 7 -9.34 2.94 -5.69
N ASP A 8 -9.20 3.90 -6.61
CA ASP A 8 -9.39 3.66 -8.05
C ASP A 8 -8.52 2.49 -8.54
N GLY A 9 -9.13 1.58 -9.30
CA GLY A 9 -8.47 0.36 -9.79
C GLY A 9 -8.56 -0.84 -8.83
N SER A 10 -9.26 -0.74 -7.70
CA SER A 10 -9.43 -1.81 -6.71
C SER A 10 -10.36 -2.97 -7.13
N ILE A 11 -10.75 -3.07 -8.41
CA ILE A 11 -11.73 -4.08 -8.90
C ILE A 11 -11.34 -5.50 -8.48
N PHE A 12 -10.09 -5.91 -8.76
CA PHE A 12 -9.62 -7.25 -8.36
C PHE A 12 -9.50 -7.40 -6.85
N PHE A 13 -9.07 -6.34 -6.15
CA PHE A 13 -9.01 -6.33 -4.69
C PHE A 13 -10.40 -6.60 -4.07
N ASN A 14 -11.44 -5.97 -4.61
CA ASN A 14 -12.84 -6.13 -4.17
C ASN A 14 -13.44 -7.51 -4.51
N GLN A 15 -12.86 -8.25 -5.46
CA GLN A 15 -13.23 -9.64 -5.72
C GLN A 15 -12.61 -10.61 -4.71
N ILE A 16 -11.45 -10.23 -4.14
CA ILE A 16 -10.66 -11.03 -3.22
C ILE A 16 -11.09 -10.79 -1.76
N PHE A 17 -11.43 -9.55 -1.43
CA PHE A 17 -11.88 -9.10 -0.11
C PHE A 17 -13.31 -8.55 -0.22
N LYS A 18 -14.31 -9.33 0.19
CA LYS A 18 -15.73 -8.93 0.14
C LYS A 18 -16.08 -7.93 1.23
N THR A 19 -15.33 -7.92 2.32
CA THR A 19 -15.44 -6.89 3.37
C THR A 19 -14.35 -5.84 3.17
N PRO A 20 -14.67 -4.54 3.35
CA PRO A 20 -13.67 -3.48 3.24
C PRO A 20 -12.48 -3.68 4.18
N VAL A 21 -11.27 -3.61 3.63
CA VAL A 21 -9.98 -3.75 4.33
C VAL A 21 -9.45 -2.37 4.68
N ALA A 22 -9.20 -2.12 5.96
CA ALA A 22 -8.76 -0.82 6.42
C ALA A 22 -7.34 -0.49 5.95
N ILE A 23 -7.10 0.78 5.64
CA ILE A 23 -5.75 1.30 5.41
C ILE A 23 -5.04 1.35 6.78
N GLY A 24 -3.86 0.73 6.87
CA GLY A 24 -3.16 0.56 8.15
C GLY A 24 -1.65 0.35 8.02
N LEU A 25 -1.13 -0.73 8.60
CA LEU A 25 0.30 -1.05 8.55
C LEU A 25 0.64 -1.79 7.25
N ILE A 26 1.80 -1.46 6.68
CA ILE A 26 2.33 -2.10 5.48
C ILE A 26 3.79 -2.52 5.68
N GLU A 27 4.18 -3.63 5.08
CA GLU A 27 5.59 -4.00 4.96
C GLU A 27 6.08 -3.68 3.55
N LEU A 28 6.87 -2.62 3.42
CA LEU A 28 7.33 -2.11 2.14
C LEU A 28 8.34 -3.08 1.51
N PHE A 29 8.08 -3.46 0.26
CA PHE A 29 8.92 -4.36 -0.52
C PHE A 29 9.69 -3.66 -1.64
N THR A 30 9.06 -2.72 -2.35
CA THR A 30 9.70 -2.01 -3.48
C THR A 30 9.20 -0.58 -3.61
N ILE A 31 10.11 0.31 -3.99
CA ILE A 31 9.82 1.68 -4.45
C ILE A 31 10.42 1.81 -5.85
N ASN A 32 9.57 1.98 -6.86
CA ASN A 32 10.00 2.25 -8.22
C ASN A 32 9.65 3.69 -8.58
N ILE A 33 10.61 4.46 -9.06
CA ILE A 33 10.42 5.86 -9.48
C ILE A 33 10.75 5.97 -10.97
N GLU A 34 9.77 6.37 -11.79
CA GLU A 34 9.97 6.66 -13.20
C GLU A 34 9.89 8.17 -13.44
N ASN A 35 10.90 8.74 -14.09
CA ASN A 35 10.94 10.18 -14.38
C ASN A 35 10.30 10.54 -15.73
N LYS A 36 10.35 9.63 -16.72
CA LYS A 36 9.76 9.89 -18.05
C LYS A 36 8.23 9.99 -17.97
N ARG A 37 7.62 9.16 -17.14
CA ARG A 37 6.23 9.25 -16.72
C ARG A 37 6.28 9.47 -15.22
N PRO A 38 5.99 10.67 -14.70
CA PRO A 38 6.26 11.05 -13.31
C PRO A 38 5.41 10.21 -12.35
N THR A 39 5.92 9.01 -12.03
CA THR A 39 5.19 7.96 -11.33
C THR A 39 6.07 7.32 -10.27
N ILE A 40 5.43 6.92 -9.19
CA ILE A 40 6.02 6.15 -8.10
C ILE A 40 5.09 4.97 -7.84
N ILE A 41 5.67 3.78 -7.86
CA ILE A 41 4.97 2.55 -7.53
C ILE A 41 5.54 2.04 -6.22
N LEU A 42 4.68 1.96 -5.21
CA LEU A 42 4.97 1.32 -3.93
C LEU A 42 4.40 -0.08 -3.95
N GLU A 43 5.22 -1.09 -3.69
CA GLU A 43 4.74 -2.46 -3.53
C GLU A 43 5.00 -2.90 -2.09
N PHE A 44 3.98 -3.43 -1.44
CA PHE A 44 4.03 -3.76 -0.02
C PHE A 44 3.08 -4.91 0.33
N TYR A 45 3.32 -5.52 1.48
CA TYR A 45 2.40 -6.49 2.08
C TYR A 45 1.43 -5.81 3.04
N ILE A 46 0.18 -6.25 3.05
CA ILE A 46 -0.80 -5.97 4.12
C ILE A 46 -0.96 -7.19 5.03
N GLU A 47 -1.49 -6.98 6.24
CA GLU A 47 -1.67 -8.06 7.23
C GLU A 47 -2.87 -8.96 6.92
N GLU A 48 -3.87 -8.42 6.22
CA GLU A 48 -5.12 -9.13 5.98
C GLU A 48 -4.96 -10.23 4.93
N LEU A 49 -5.58 -11.37 5.25
CA LEU A 49 -5.72 -12.49 4.33
C LEU A 49 -7.00 -12.31 3.50
N PRO A 50 -7.00 -12.79 2.24
CA PRO A 50 -8.20 -12.79 1.41
C PRO A 50 -9.30 -13.66 2.03
N ASP A 51 -10.55 -13.49 1.61
CA ASP A 51 -11.69 -14.22 2.20
C ASP A 51 -11.62 -15.74 2.04
N ALA A 52 -10.99 -16.19 0.96
CA ALA A 52 -10.81 -17.61 0.65
C ALA A 52 -9.31 -17.93 0.43
N PRO A 53 -8.48 -17.84 1.48
CA PRO A 53 -7.05 -18.12 1.33
C PRO A 53 -6.84 -19.63 1.18
N PRO A 54 -5.86 -20.08 0.38
CA PRO A 54 -5.46 -21.48 0.34
C PRO A 54 -5.20 -22.03 1.75
N ALA A 55 -5.57 -23.29 2.02
CA ALA A 55 -5.44 -23.86 3.37
C ALA A 55 -4.01 -23.81 3.93
N LYS A 56 -2.99 -23.88 3.06
CA LYS A 56 -1.59 -23.75 3.43
C LYS A 56 -1.22 -22.35 3.97
N TRP A 57 -1.91 -21.29 3.53
CA TRP A 57 -1.65 -19.94 3.99
C TRP A 57 -2.11 -19.72 5.43
N ARG A 58 -3.26 -20.30 5.81
CA ARG A 58 -3.73 -20.26 7.20
C ARG A 58 -2.82 -20.99 8.19
N LYS A 59 -2.02 -21.95 7.70
CA LYS A 59 -1.11 -22.75 8.53
C LYS A 59 0.31 -22.18 8.60
N ALA A 60 0.68 -21.38 7.61
CA ALA A 60 1.98 -20.75 7.54
C ALA A 60 1.79 -19.26 7.86
N GLU A 61 2.22 -18.83 9.04
CA GLU A 61 2.16 -17.45 9.56
C GLU A 61 2.94 -16.41 8.72
N PHE A 62 3.40 -16.79 7.52
CA PHE A 62 4.29 -16.02 6.66
C PHE A 62 3.65 -15.59 5.33
N ASN A 63 2.42 -15.99 5.01
CA ASN A 63 1.78 -15.57 3.74
C ASN A 63 0.95 -14.31 3.96
N THR A 64 1.25 -13.26 3.20
CA THR A 64 0.54 -11.97 3.22
C THR A 64 0.10 -11.59 1.81
N CYS A 65 -0.89 -10.70 1.70
CA CYS A 65 -1.32 -10.17 0.41
C CYS A 65 -0.36 -9.05 -0.02
N ARG A 66 0.22 -9.16 -1.22
CA ARG A 66 1.03 -8.09 -1.83
C ARG A 66 0.15 -7.18 -2.66
N ILE A 67 0.30 -5.88 -2.46
CA ILE A 67 -0.44 -4.83 -3.16
C ILE A 67 0.57 -3.86 -3.79
N GLY A 68 0.20 -3.31 -4.95
CA GLY A 68 0.90 -2.19 -5.58
C GLY A 68 0.05 -0.93 -5.55
N LEU A 69 0.60 0.18 -5.08
CA LEU A 69 0.00 1.52 -5.14
C LEU A 69 0.74 2.33 -6.20
N ASN A 70 0.04 2.67 -7.28
CA ASN A 70 0.58 3.46 -8.38
C ASN A 70 0.16 4.94 -8.21
N CYS A 71 1.14 5.79 -7.98
CA CYS A 71 0.98 7.23 -7.85
C CYS A 71 1.41 7.89 -9.15
N SER A 72 0.51 8.62 -9.81
CA SER A 72 0.80 9.39 -11.03
C SER A 72 0.71 10.90 -10.77
N GLU A 73 1.26 11.72 -11.67
CA GLU A 73 1.22 13.20 -11.57
C GLU A 73 1.78 13.72 -10.23
N ILE A 74 2.94 13.18 -9.86
CA ILE A 74 3.54 13.39 -8.54
C ILE A 74 4.06 14.82 -8.39
N SER A 75 3.77 15.43 -7.25
CA SER A 75 4.43 16.65 -6.80
C SER A 75 4.77 16.52 -5.31
N ASN A 76 5.71 17.33 -4.82
CA ASN A 76 6.10 17.39 -3.41
C ASN A 76 6.59 16.05 -2.84
N LEU A 77 7.35 15.29 -3.64
CA LEU A 77 7.94 14.02 -3.20
C LEU A 77 8.97 14.26 -2.08
N MET A 78 8.83 13.51 -0.98
CA MET A 78 9.83 13.45 0.07
C MET A 78 10.07 11.99 0.46
N ILE A 79 11.29 11.51 0.27
CA ILE A 79 11.70 10.18 0.72
C ILE A 79 12.89 10.36 1.64
N LYS A 80 12.80 9.86 2.87
CA LYS A 80 13.90 9.87 3.81
C LYS A 80 13.99 8.53 4.54
N ASN A 81 15.23 8.10 4.78
CA ASN A 81 15.57 7.00 5.69
C ASN A 81 15.03 5.60 5.34
N ILE A 82 14.74 5.30 4.08
CA ILE A 82 14.71 3.92 3.55
C ILE A 82 16.16 3.38 3.36
N PRO A 83 16.46 2.05 3.20
CA PRO A 83 15.58 0.89 3.31
C PRO A 83 15.33 0.47 4.76
N THR A 84 14.12 -0.04 5.03
CA THR A 84 13.70 -0.53 6.36
C THR A 84 13.06 -1.91 6.25
N LYS A 85 13.18 -2.69 7.33
CA LYS A 85 12.43 -3.95 7.53
C LYS A 85 11.25 -3.77 8.48
N GLU A 86 11.10 -2.59 9.06
CA GLU A 86 9.99 -2.27 9.95
C GLU A 86 8.75 -1.90 9.12
N LYS A 87 7.57 -2.21 9.67
CA LYS A 87 6.30 -1.81 9.06
C LYS A 87 6.18 -0.28 9.04
N LEU A 88 5.53 0.24 8.02
CA LEU A 88 5.15 1.65 7.89
C LEU A 88 3.65 1.79 8.16
N SER A 89 3.25 2.81 8.90
CA SER A 89 1.86 3.24 8.93
C SER A 89 1.59 4.09 7.70
N ILE A 90 0.63 3.67 6.88
CA ILE A 90 0.23 4.44 5.70
C ILE A 90 -1.07 5.18 5.95
N ARG A 91 -1.13 6.42 5.49
CA ARG A 91 -2.33 7.25 5.49
C ARG A 91 -2.52 7.85 4.11
N ILE A 92 -3.75 7.79 3.62
CA ILE A 92 -4.15 8.41 2.35
C ILE A 92 -5.25 9.42 2.64
N THR A 93 -4.99 10.68 2.31
CA THR A 93 -5.97 11.77 2.38
C THR A 93 -6.27 12.29 0.99
N GLN A 94 -7.50 12.70 0.76
CA GLN A 94 -7.92 13.33 -0.48
C GLN A 94 -8.33 14.77 -0.17
N SER A 95 -7.85 15.71 -0.99
CA SER A 95 -8.28 17.10 -0.99
C SER A 95 -8.55 17.50 -2.43
N GLU A 96 -9.77 17.97 -2.70
CA GLU A 96 -10.24 18.25 -4.06
C GLU A 96 -9.99 17.04 -4.99
N ASN A 97 -9.14 17.22 -6.01
CA ASN A 97 -8.80 16.21 -7.02
C ASN A 97 -7.41 15.58 -6.82
N ARG A 98 -6.81 15.71 -5.63
CA ARG A 98 -5.47 15.16 -5.36
C ARG A 98 -5.44 14.28 -4.12
N PHE A 99 -4.65 13.22 -4.23
CA PHE A 99 -4.32 12.36 -3.09
C PHE A 99 -2.98 12.77 -2.49
N THR A 100 -2.91 12.74 -1.17
CA THR A 100 -1.67 12.81 -0.40
C THR A 100 -1.49 11.47 0.29
N ILE A 101 -0.36 10.83 0.00
CA ILE A 101 0.04 9.55 0.57
C ILE A 101 1.20 9.84 1.50
N HIS A 102 1.13 9.27 2.70
CA HIS A 102 2.17 9.37 3.70
C HIS A 102 2.37 8.00 4.32
N ALA A 103 3.56 7.43 4.17
CA ALA A 103 3.94 6.16 4.77
C ALA A 103 5.16 6.38 5.67
N SER A 104 5.03 6.14 6.96
CA SER A 104 6.11 6.42 7.90
C SER A 104 6.17 5.49 9.09
N ASN A 105 7.36 5.41 9.69
CA ASN A 105 7.59 4.92 11.03
C ASN A 105 8.62 5.83 11.71
N ASN A 106 9.19 5.38 12.84
CA ASN A 106 10.13 6.20 13.62
C ASN A 106 11.44 6.50 12.87
N SER A 107 11.81 5.65 11.91
CA SER A 107 13.06 5.78 11.17
C SER A 107 12.84 6.36 9.78
N SER A 108 11.77 5.98 9.09
CA SER A 108 11.55 6.14 7.64
C SER A 108 10.29 6.94 7.30
N ILE A 109 10.32 7.66 6.18
CA ILE A 109 9.17 8.39 5.64
C ILE A 109 9.19 8.42 4.10
N ILE A 110 8.00 8.24 3.52
CA ILE A 110 7.67 8.38 2.09
C ILE A 110 6.40 9.21 1.99
#